data_AF-A0A4U0R618-F1
#
_entry.id   AF-A0A4U0R618-F1
#
_cell.length_a   1.000
_cell.length_b   1.000
_cell.length_c   1.000
_cell.angle_alpha   90.00
_cell.angle_beta   90.00
_cell.angle_gamma   90.00
#
_symmetry.space_group_name_H-M   'P 1'
#
loop_
_entity.id
_entity.type
_entity.pdbx_description
1 polymer ?
#
loop_
_entity_poly.entity_id
_entity_poly.type
_entity_poly.pdbx_seq_one_letter_code
_entity_poly.pdbx_strand_id
1 'polypeptide(L)'
;MTHRPTLLQDVAQAFRDHGVTAALTALIGGTVALLASVTRKAFTNDAMLVRLDKELATERSRVDRQRAEDRASDAQRLERIETDIRAMRNLMFEAFQRGRSG
;
A
#
# COMPACT_ATOMS: atom_id res chain seq x y z
N MET A 1 -47.52 -30.01 26.59
CA MET A 1 -46.58 -29.81 25.46
C MET A 1 -46.37 -28.30 25.32
N THR A 2 -45.20 -27.77 25.63
CA THR A 2 -44.91 -26.33 25.57
C THR A 2 -44.51 -25.95 24.16
N HIS A 3 -45.42 -25.34 23.39
CA HIS A 3 -45.07 -24.68 22.13
C HIS A 3 -44.25 -23.43 22.46
N ARG A 4 -42.93 -23.49 22.22
CA ARG A 4 -42.09 -22.29 22.17
C ARG A 4 -42.40 -21.57 20.86
N PRO A 5 -42.96 -20.35 20.87
CA PRO A 5 -43.10 -19.56 19.67
C PRO A 5 -41.73 -19.28 19.06
N THR A 6 -41.68 -19.18 17.74
CA THR A 6 -40.46 -18.81 17.01
C THR A 6 -40.23 -17.31 17.11
N LEU A 7 -38.98 -16.83 17.01
CA LEU A 7 -38.64 -15.40 17.12
C LEU A 7 -39.48 -14.49 16.21
N LEU A 8 -39.79 -14.95 14.99
CA LEU A 8 -40.66 -14.23 14.06
C LEU A 8 -42.09 -14.10 14.58
N GLN A 9 -42.57 -15.11 15.30
CA GLN A 9 -43.92 -15.16 15.87
C GLN A 9 -44.04 -14.22 17.07
N ASP A 10 -43.00 -14.15 17.91
CA ASP A 10 -42.92 -13.20 19.03
C ASP A 10 -42.85 -11.75 18.53
N VAL A 11 -42.05 -11.50 17.47
CA VAL A 11 -41.99 -10.18 16.83
C VAL A 11 -43.34 -9.81 16.22
N ALA A 12 -43.99 -10.72 15.51
CA ALA A 12 -45.31 -10.48 14.91
C ALA A 12 -46.39 -10.20 15.97
N GLN A 13 -46.33 -10.89 17.12
CA GLN A 13 -47.23 -10.66 18.23
C GLN A 13 -46.95 -9.32 18.92
N ALA A 14 -45.68 -8.98 19.17
CA ALA A 14 -45.30 -7.69 19.73
C ALA A 14 -45.68 -6.50 18.83
N PHE A 15 -45.61 -6.66 17.50
CA PHE A 15 -46.10 -5.66 16.55
C PHE A 15 -47.63 -5.53 16.55
N ARG A 16 -48.37 -6.61 16.81
CA ARG A 16 -49.83 -6.56 16.93
C ARG A 16 -50.26 -5.87 18.22
N ASP A 17 -49.58 -6.16 19.32
CA ASP A 17 -49.96 -5.69 20.66
C ASP A 17 -49.42 -4.27 20.95
N HIS A 18 -48.30 -3.88 20.33
CA HIS A 18 -47.59 -2.63 20.59
C HIS A 18 -47.18 -1.88 19.33
N GLY A 19 -47.93 -2.00 18.23
CA GLY A 19 -47.50 -1.62 16.86
C GLY A 19 -46.75 -0.31 16.71
N VAL A 20 -47.18 0.77 17.36
CA VAL A 20 -46.47 2.08 17.30
C VAL A 20 -45.15 2.03 18.07
N THR A 21 -45.15 1.51 19.30
CA THR A 21 -43.94 1.39 20.14
C THR A 21 -42.92 0.44 19.53
N ALA A 22 -43.39 -0.69 18.98
CA ALA A 22 -42.55 -1.67 18.28
C ALA A 22 -41.93 -1.06 17.00
N ALA A 23 -42.71 -0.33 16.21
CA ALA A 23 -42.20 0.37 15.03
C ALA A 23 -41.16 1.45 15.39
N LEU A 24 -41.41 2.23 16.45
CA LEU A 24 -40.47 3.26 16.91
C LEU A 24 -39.15 2.63 17.38
N THR A 25 -39.24 1.52 18.11
CA THR A 25 -38.07 0.80 18.63
C THR A 25 -37.27 0.17 17.50
N ALA A 26 -37.94 -0.44 16.52
CA ALA A 26 -37.29 -1.00 15.33
C ALA A 26 -36.63 0.09 14.48
N LEU A 27 -37.26 1.26 14.35
CA LEU A 27 -36.70 2.39 13.64
C LEU A 27 -35.43 2.90 14.33
N ILE A 28 -35.50 3.18 15.63
CA ILE A 28 -34.36 3.66 16.42
C ILE A 28 -33.22 2.63 16.40
N GLY A 29 -33.53 1.36 16.70
CA GLY A 29 -32.56 0.28 16.69
C GLY A 29 -31.93 0.07 15.31
N GLY A 30 -32.73 0.15 14.25
CA GLY A 30 -32.27 0.08 12.87
C GLY A 30 -31.33 1.24 12.51
N THR A 31 -31.66 2.48 12.88
CA THR A 31 -30.80 3.64 12.65
C THR A 31 -29.47 3.52 13.40
N VAL A 32 -29.49 3.10 14.66
CA VAL A 32 -28.27 2.87 15.44
C VAL A 32 -27.40 1.78 14.82
N ALA A 33 -28.00 0.67 14.37
CA ALA A 33 -27.28 -0.41 13.69
C ALA A 33 -26.62 0.06 12.39
N LEU A 34 -27.31 0.90 11.60
CA LEU A 34 -26.75 1.50 10.39
C LEU A 34 -25.58 2.42 10.71
N LEU A 35 -25.72 3.30 11.70
CA LEU A 35 -24.64 4.19 12.14
C LEU A 35 -23.42 3.38 12.59
N ALA A 36 -23.61 2.38 13.44
CA ALA A 36 -22.53 1.51 13.90
C ALA A 36 -21.81 0.80 12.74
N SER A 37 -22.55 0.34 11.73
CA SER A 37 -22.01 -0.31 10.54
C SER A 37 -21.19 0.66 9.67
N VAL A 38 -21.71 1.87 9.41
CA VAL A 38 -21.01 2.91 8.64
C VAL A 38 -19.75 3.36 9.37
N THR A 39 -19.85 3.62 10.68
CA THR A 39 -18.72 4.00 11.53
C THR A 39 -17.63 2.93 11.54
N ARG A 40 -18.00 1.65 11.65
CA ARG A 40 -17.04 0.53 11.56
C ARG A 40 -16.34 0.49 10.21
N LYS A 41 -17.07 0.68 9.10
CA LYS A 41 -16.49 0.73 7.75
C LYS A 41 -15.55 1.92 7.58
N ALA A 42 -15.95 3.11 8.05
CA ALA A 42 -15.14 4.31 7.98
C ALA A 42 -13.81 4.14 8.74
N PHE A 43 -13.86 3.69 10.00
CA PHE A 43 -12.65 3.43 10.77
C PHE A 43 -11.76 2.33 10.17
N THR A 44 -12.36 1.29 9.57
CA THR A 44 -11.59 0.25 8.88
C THR A 44 -10.91 0.80 7.63
N ASN A 45 -11.59 1.68 6.89
CA ASN A 45 -11.02 2.34 5.72
C ASN A 45 -9.86 3.25 6.10
N ASP A 46 -10.03 4.10 7.12
CA ASP A 46 -8.97 4.99 7.60
C ASP A 46 -7.76 4.20 8.13
N ALA A 47 -8.01 3.13 8.89
CA ALA A 47 -6.94 2.24 9.35
C ALA A 47 -6.22 1.54 8.18
N MET A 48 -6.96 1.16 7.14
CA MET A 48 -6.40 0.57 5.92
C MET A 48 -5.58 1.59 5.12
N LEU A 49 -6.05 2.83 5.00
CA LEU A 49 -5.33 3.92 4.33
C LEU A 49 -4.01 4.23 5.04
N VAL A 50 -4.04 4.39 6.36
CA VAL A 50 -2.82 4.62 7.16
C VAL A 50 -1.82 3.48 7.01
N ARG A 51 -2.30 2.23 6.90
CA ARG A 51 -1.43 1.08 6.66
C ARG A 51 -0.83 1.12 5.25
N LEU A 52 -1.63 1.41 4.23
CA LEU A 52 -1.16 1.53 2.85
C LEU A 52 -0.13 2.65 2.69
N ASP A 53 -0.33 3.78 3.35
CA ASP A 53 0.64 4.89 3.34
C ASP A 53 1.99 4.48 3.93
N LYS A 54 2.00 3.70 5.03
CA LYS A 54 3.22 3.15 5.62
C LYS A 54 3.92 2.15 4.70
N GLU A 55 3.16 1.24 4.10
CA GLU A 55 3.69 0.26 3.14
C GLU A 55 4.29 0.97 1.93
N LEU A 56 3.60 2.00 1.41
CA LEU A 56 4.03 2.79 0.27
C LEU A 56 5.27 3.64 0.56
N ALA A 57 5.37 4.22 1.76
CA ALA A 57 6.58 4.93 2.20
C ALA A 57 7.79 3.99 2.29
N THR A 58 7.58 2.76 2.77
CA THR A 58 8.64 1.74 2.87
C THR A 58 9.13 1.31 1.48
N GLU A 59 8.20 1.03 0.56
CA GLU A 59 8.55 0.68 -0.82
C GLU A 59 9.24 1.83 -1.56
N ARG A 60 8.78 3.08 -1.38
CA ARG A 60 9.47 4.25 -1.94
C ARG A 60 10.91 4.34 -1.45
N SER A 61 11.14 4.21 -0.14
CA SER A 61 12.49 4.22 0.43
C SER A 61 13.37 3.10 -0.15
N ARG A 62 12.80 1.92 -0.39
CA ARG A 62 13.51 0.78 -0.97
C ARG A 62 13.91 1.06 -2.42
N VAL A 63 12.98 1.57 -3.23
CA VAL A 63 13.22 1.93 -4.64
C VAL A 63 14.25 3.05 -4.76
N ASP A 64 14.16 4.08 -3.92
CA ASP A 64 15.10 5.20 -3.95
C ASP A 64 16.51 4.75 -3.58
N ARG A 65 16.65 3.85 -2.60
CA ARG A 65 17.94 3.23 -2.27
C ARG A 65 18.48 2.42 -3.45
N GLN A 66 17.66 1.58 -4.06
CA GLN A 66 18.06 0.79 -5.22
C GLN A 66 18.52 1.69 -6.39
N ARG A 67 17.78 2.76 -6.69
CA ARG A 67 18.17 3.73 -7.71
C ARG A 67 19.48 4.46 -7.38
N ALA A 68 19.80 4.66 -6.11
CA ALA A 68 21.07 5.26 -5.70
C ALA A 68 22.23 4.28 -5.87
N GLU A 69 22.02 3.01 -5.51
CA GLU A 69 22.98 1.92 -5.70
C GLU A 69 23.26 1.69 -7.20
N ASP A 70 22.22 1.69 -8.04
CA ASP A 70 22.35 1.54 -9.49
C ASP A 70 23.19 2.68 -10.09
N ARG A 71 22.89 3.94 -9.72
CA ARG A 71 23.68 5.11 -10.16
C ARG A 71 25.14 5.03 -9.71
N ALA A 72 25.41 4.53 -8.50
CA ALA A 72 26.77 4.36 -8.01
C ALA A 72 27.54 3.26 -8.76
N SER A 73 26.88 2.13 -9.03
CA SER A 73 27.42 1.03 -9.83
C SER A 73 27.75 1.49 -11.26
N ASP A 74 26.85 2.23 -11.89
CA ASP A 74 27.07 2.77 -13.23
C ASP A 74 28.22 3.77 -13.26
N ALA A 75 28.32 4.66 -12.26
CA ALA A 75 29.45 5.59 -12.14
C ALA A 75 30.80 4.84 -12.03
N GLN A 76 30.86 3.77 -11.23
CA GLN A 76 32.06 2.95 -11.10
C GLN A 76 32.42 2.23 -12.41
N ARG A 77 31.41 1.75 -13.16
CA ARG A 77 31.62 1.16 -14.49
C ARG A 77 32.19 2.18 -15.47
N LEU A 78 31.66 3.40 -15.48
CA LEU A 78 32.15 4.48 -16.33
C LEU A 78 33.59 4.88 -16.01
N GLU A 79 33.95 4.98 -14.73
CA GLU A 79 35.32 5.28 -14.29
C GLU A 79 36.33 4.23 -14.78
N ARG A 80 35.96 2.95 -14.72
CA ARG A 80 36.81 1.86 -15.23
C ARG A 80 37.01 1.98 -16.74
N ILE A 81 35.93 2.22 -17.49
CA ILE A 81 35.99 2.40 -18.94
C ILE A 81 36.88 3.61 -19.30
N GLU A 82 36.75 4.74 -18.57
CA GLU A 82 37.59 5.91 -18.80
C GLU A 82 39.09 5.60 -18.56
N THR A 83 39.38 4.85 -17.50
CA THR A 83 40.74 4.43 -17.16
C THR A 83 41.34 3.57 -18.29
N ASP A 84 40.57 2.61 -18.79
CA ASP A 84 41.00 1.72 -19.88
C ASP A 84 41.22 2.51 -21.19
N ILE A 85 40.32 3.44 -21.53
CA ILE A 85 40.47 4.33 -22.69
C ILE A 85 41.76 5.14 -22.57
N ARG A 86 42.04 5.70 -21.38
CA ARG A 86 43.23 6.51 -21.13
C ARG A 86 44.51 5.67 -21.26
N ALA A 87 44.49 4.43 -20.77
CA ALA A 87 45.60 3.50 -20.91
C ALA A 87 45.86 3.14 -22.39
N MET A 88 44.82 2.75 -23.12
CA MET A 88 44.92 2.40 -24.55
C MET A 88 45.43 3.58 -25.38
N ARG A 89 44.92 4.80 -25.11
CA ARG A 89 45.38 6.03 -25.75
C ARG A 89 46.88 6.24 -25.54
N ASN A 90 47.38 6.06 -24.31
CA ASN A 90 48.80 6.23 -24.01
C ASN A 90 49.67 5.20 -24.74
N LEU A 91 49.25 3.93 -24.78
CA LEU A 91 49.95 2.87 -25.54
C LEU A 91 50.06 3.21 -27.03
N MET A 92 48.97 3.69 -27.63
CA MET A 92 48.96 4.10 -29.05
C MET A 92 49.87 5.31 -29.31
N PHE A 93 49.88 6.30 -28.41
CA PHE A 93 50.80 7.44 -28.52
C PHE A 93 52.26 7.02 -28.42
N GLU A 94 52.59 6.10 -27.50
CA GLU A 94 53.96 5.60 -27.33
C GLU A 94 54.43 4.81 -28.56
N ALA A 95 53.57 3.94 -29.11
CA ALA A 95 53.85 3.22 -30.35
C ALA A 95 54.07 4.17 -31.54
N PHE A 96 53.25 5.21 -31.66
CA PHE A 96 53.39 6.22 -32.71
C PHE A 96 54.67 7.06 -32.57
N GLN A 97 55.09 7.36 -31.34
CA GLN A 97 56.34 8.10 -31.10
C GLN A 97 57.58 7.25 -31.42
N ARG A 98 57.61 5.98 -31.02
CA ARG A 98 58.72 5.06 -31.37
C ARG A 98 58.91 4.90 -32.89
N GLY A 99 57.81 4.91 -33.67
CA GLY A 99 57.87 4.82 -35.12
C GLY A 99 58.41 6.06 -35.84
N ARG A 100 58.53 7.21 -35.16
CA ARG A 100 59.13 8.46 -35.70
C ARG A 100 60.59 8.68 -35.30
N SER A 101 61.09 7.91 -34.33
CA SER A 101 62.46 8.00 -33.82
C SER A 101 63.41 6.95 -34.43
N GLY A 102 63.00 6.27 -35.51
CA GLY A 102 63.79 5.32 -36.28
C GLY A 102 64.00 5.79 -37.71
#